data_AF-A0A4V6JHW6-F1
#
_entry.id   AF-A0A4V6JHW6-F1
#
_cell.length_a   1.000
_cell.length_b   1.000
_cell.length_c   1.000
_cell.angle_alpha   90.00
_cell.angle_beta   90.00
_cell.angle_gamma   90.00
#
_symmetry.space_group_name_H-M   'P 1'
#
loop_
_entity.id
_entity.type
_entity.pdbx_description
1 polymer ?
#
loop_
_entity_poly.entity_id
_entity_poly.type
_entity_poly.pdbx_seq_one_letter_code
_entity_poly.pdbx_strand_id
1 'polypeptide(L)'
;MKNFYTRDLSGLANLSPGKIELDILNEDHDGIPIVIAPGFLTQGSDDWKNYIASKIDAPIYYVKWRSSSVLHFASKQLALNSARSLLSFTNLTLKGMGLLASAYMEWKSAANEANRAGVALARFLNDVWYDDDKAVFIGHSLGVRVITEAMRNLTHDNVMTSISLAGALNRDEYDRRITAIASPRTIAHTNVYSTNDQILKWVYRMGELNYSQRPIGWSAQD
;
A
#
# COMPACT_ATOMS: atom_id res chain seq x y z
N MET A 1 7.26 26.79 -24.00
CA MET A 1 7.46 26.83 -22.54
C MET A 1 6.40 25.97 -21.88
N LYS A 2 6.78 24.81 -21.35
CA LYS A 2 5.97 24.01 -20.43
C LYS A 2 6.94 23.48 -19.37
N ASN A 3 7.05 24.23 -18.28
CA ASN A 3 7.78 23.82 -17.09
C ASN A 3 6.90 22.80 -16.35
N PHE A 4 7.35 21.56 -16.24
CA PHE A 4 6.79 20.62 -15.28
C PHE A 4 7.89 20.09 -14.37
N TYR A 5 7.53 20.06 -13.09
CA TYR A 5 8.41 20.06 -11.94
C TYR A 5 9.25 18.78 -11.82
N THR A 6 10.53 18.83 -12.17
CA THR A 6 11.53 17.95 -11.59
C THR A 6 11.92 18.51 -10.22
N ARG A 7 11.36 17.99 -9.12
CA ARG A 7 11.77 18.39 -7.77
C ARG A 7 12.48 17.22 -7.08
N ASP A 8 13.81 17.35 -7.03
CA ASP A 8 14.72 16.90 -5.97
C ASP A 8 14.28 15.69 -5.12
N LEU A 9 14.93 14.55 -5.36
CA LEU A 9 14.67 13.25 -4.73
C LEU A 9 15.21 13.10 -3.30
N SER A 10 15.75 14.16 -2.68
CA SER A 10 16.27 14.10 -1.31
C SER A 10 15.20 14.20 -0.20
N GLY A 11 13.92 14.43 -0.54
CA GLY A 11 12.85 14.81 0.41
C GLY A 11 11.93 13.70 0.94
N LEU A 12 12.06 12.44 0.51
CA LEU A 12 11.05 11.38 0.78
C LEU A 12 10.86 11.05 2.28
N ALA A 13 11.84 11.36 3.13
CA ALA A 13 11.75 11.21 4.59
C ALA A 13 10.91 12.31 5.29
N ASN A 14 10.57 13.39 4.58
CA ASN A 14 9.98 14.61 5.14
C ASN A 14 8.57 14.95 4.61
N LEU A 15 7.91 14.03 3.88
CA LEU A 15 6.52 14.27 3.50
C LEU A 15 5.65 14.47 4.75
N SER A 16 4.91 15.58 4.78
CA SER A 16 3.92 15.82 5.83
C SER A 16 2.84 14.72 5.76
N PRO A 17 2.25 14.30 6.90
CA PRO A 17 1.22 13.26 6.90
C PRO A 17 0.10 13.55 5.87
N GLY A 18 -0.25 12.55 5.06
CA GLY A 18 -1.26 12.67 4.02
C GLY A 18 -0.83 13.42 2.76
N LYS A 19 0.47 13.72 2.59
CA LYS A 19 1.00 14.21 1.31
C LYS A 19 1.46 13.04 0.45
N ILE A 20 1.21 13.18 -0.85
CA ILE A 20 1.72 12.30 -1.89
C ILE A 20 2.53 13.11 -2.90
N GLU A 21 3.41 12.43 -3.61
CA GLU A 21 4.05 12.88 -4.83
C GLU A 21 3.82 11.83 -5.91
N LEU A 22 3.86 12.22 -7.18
CA LEU A 22 3.69 11.32 -8.31
C LEU A 22 4.91 11.42 -9.21
N ASP A 23 5.56 10.29 -9.46
CA ASP A 23 6.45 10.15 -10.60
C ASP A 23 5.59 9.67 -11.77
N ILE A 24 5.58 10.42 -12.86
CA ILE A 24 4.98 9.98 -14.13
C ILE A 24 6.08 9.31 -14.93
N LEU A 25 5.89 8.03 -15.27
CA LEU A 25 6.82 7.22 -16.05
C LEU A 25 6.13 6.79 -17.34
N ASN A 26 6.91 6.57 -18.41
CA ASN A 26 6.41 6.11 -19.70
C ASN A 26 5.26 7.00 -20.24
N GLU A 27 5.33 8.32 -20.03
CA GLU A 27 4.27 9.27 -20.39
C GLU A 27 3.98 9.28 -21.90
N ASP A 28 4.98 8.97 -22.71
CA ASP A 28 4.92 8.88 -24.16
C ASP A 28 4.42 7.54 -24.70
N HIS A 29 4.14 6.56 -23.83
CA HIS A 29 3.61 5.27 -24.23
C HIS A 29 2.08 5.34 -24.40
N ASP A 30 1.56 4.59 -25.36
CA ASP A 30 0.11 4.46 -25.56
C ASP A 30 -0.51 3.46 -24.56
N GLY A 31 -1.82 3.57 -24.33
CA GLY A 31 -2.59 2.56 -23.58
C GLY A 31 -3.26 3.09 -22.31
N ILE A 32 -3.88 2.17 -21.56
CA ILE A 32 -4.59 2.50 -20.32
C ILE A 32 -3.56 2.78 -19.22
N PRO A 33 -3.59 3.97 -18.58
CA PRO A 33 -2.64 4.32 -17.54
C PRO A 33 -2.73 3.38 -16.34
N ILE A 34 -1.60 3.21 -15.66
CA ILE A 34 -1.47 2.35 -14.48
C ILE A 34 -1.08 3.20 -13.27
N VAL A 35 -1.91 3.19 -12.24
CA VAL A 35 -1.61 3.82 -10.94
C VAL A 35 -0.96 2.79 -10.04
N ILE A 36 0.26 3.04 -9.60
CA ILE A 36 1.03 2.08 -8.80
C ILE A 36 1.34 2.68 -7.43
N ALA A 37 0.82 2.06 -6.36
CA ALA A 37 1.20 2.36 -4.99
C ALA A 37 2.17 1.30 -4.45
N PRO A 38 3.46 1.60 -4.30
CA PRO A 38 4.41 0.75 -3.58
C PRO A 38 4.05 0.59 -2.11
N GLY A 39 4.57 -0.47 -1.52
CA GLY A 39 4.60 -0.66 -0.07
C GLY A 39 5.97 -0.32 0.53
N PHE A 40 6.15 -0.74 1.78
CA PHE A 40 7.32 -0.42 2.60
C PHE A 40 8.65 -0.68 1.90
N LEU A 41 8.90 -1.92 1.48
CA LEU A 41 10.21 -2.33 0.94
C LEU A 41 10.51 -1.78 -0.46
N THR A 42 9.51 -1.25 -1.16
CA THR A 42 9.64 -0.93 -2.58
C THR A 42 9.60 0.56 -2.87
N GLN A 43 9.10 1.40 -1.96
CA GLN A 43 8.91 2.82 -2.27
C GLN A 43 10.23 3.61 -2.38
N GLY A 44 11.25 3.26 -1.58
CA GLY A 44 12.56 3.92 -1.62
C GLY A 44 13.57 3.25 -2.56
N SER A 45 13.15 2.23 -3.30
CA SER A 45 14.00 1.49 -4.23
C SER A 45 13.73 1.96 -5.65
N ASP A 46 14.65 2.75 -6.19
CA ASP A 46 14.60 3.10 -7.61
C ASP A 46 14.73 1.85 -8.50
N ASP A 47 15.40 0.78 -8.04
CA ASP A 47 15.48 -0.49 -8.76
C ASP A 47 14.11 -1.12 -9.00
N TRP A 48 13.24 -1.14 -7.99
CA TRP A 48 11.89 -1.69 -8.15
C TRP A 48 11.04 -0.84 -9.10
N LYS A 49 11.10 0.49 -8.93
CA LYS A 49 10.39 1.45 -9.80
C LYS A 49 10.83 1.29 -11.26
N ASN A 50 12.14 1.27 -11.50
CA ASN A 50 12.73 1.12 -12.83
C ASN A 50 12.44 -0.27 -13.43
N TYR A 51 12.50 -1.32 -12.62
CA TYR A 51 12.14 -2.67 -13.05
C TYR A 51 10.70 -2.72 -13.54
N ILE A 52 9.74 -2.20 -12.76
CA ILE A 52 8.33 -2.17 -13.17
C ILE A 52 8.13 -1.34 -14.43
N ALA A 53 8.72 -0.14 -14.49
CA ALA A 53 8.62 0.72 -15.68
C ALA A 53 9.17 0.03 -16.94
N SER A 54 10.20 -0.81 -16.81
CA SER A 54 10.75 -1.58 -17.94
C SER A 54 9.87 -2.75 -18.41
N LYS A 55 8.86 -3.15 -17.62
CA LYS A 55 7.97 -4.29 -17.91
C LYS A 55 6.57 -3.88 -18.33
N ILE A 56 6.24 -2.60 -18.20
CA ILE A 56 4.91 -2.07 -18.47
C ILE A 56 5.03 -1.10 -19.65
N ASP A 57 4.34 -1.44 -20.73
CA ASP A 57 4.27 -0.62 -21.94
C ASP A 57 2.99 0.23 -21.92
N ALA A 58 2.88 1.13 -20.94
CA ALA A 58 1.77 2.05 -20.74
C ALA A 58 2.19 3.19 -19.79
N PRO A 59 1.48 4.34 -19.77
CA PRO A 59 1.75 5.41 -18.82
C PRO A 59 1.58 4.95 -17.37
N ILE A 60 2.50 5.37 -16.49
CA ILE A 60 2.49 4.97 -15.08
C ILE A 60 2.44 6.20 -14.18
N TYR A 61 1.43 6.25 -13.31
CA TYR A 61 1.37 7.16 -12.16
C TYR A 61 1.92 6.45 -10.93
N TYR A 62 3.21 6.63 -10.65
CA TYR A 62 3.88 5.98 -9.53
C TYR A 62 3.75 6.82 -8.26
N VAL A 63 3.01 6.31 -7.27
CA VAL A 63 2.62 7.03 -6.06
C VAL A 63 3.72 6.96 -5.00
N LYS A 64 4.36 8.10 -4.74
CA LYS A 64 5.25 8.29 -3.59
C LYS A 64 4.42 8.81 -2.42
N TRP A 65 4.52 8.14 -1.28
CA TRP A 65 3.78 8.50 -0.06
C TRP A 65 4.67 8.22 1.16
N ARG A 66 4.23 8.39 2.41
CA ARG A 66 5.17 8.26 3.54
C ARG A 66 5.37 6.82 4.04
N SER A 67 5.68 5.84 3.17
CA SER A 67 5.88 4.44 3.64
C SER A 67 7.23 4.21 4.35
N SER A 68 8.26 5.01 4.06
CA SER A 68 9.63 4.82 4.59
C SER A 68 9.80 5.18 6.07
N SER A 69 9.01 6.10 6.62
CA SER A 69 9.05 6.38 8.08
C SER A 69 8.48 5.23 8.90
N VAL A 70 7.66 4.37 8.29
CA VAL A 70 7.14 3.16 8.93
C VAL A 70 8.23 2.07 8.97
N LEU A 71 9.03 1.96 7.90
CA LEU A 71 10.15 1.03 7.79
C LEU A 71 11.21 1.25 8.87
N HIS A 72 11.58 2.49 9.16
CA HIS A 72 12.65 2.80 10.12
C HIS A 72 12.33 2.26 11.52
N PHE A 73 11.04 2.17 11.87
CA PHE A 73 10.62 1.60 13.14
C PHE A 73 10.43 0.09 13.07
N ALA A 74 9.74 -0.43 12.03
CA ALA A 74 9.55 -1.87 11.86
C ALA A 74 10.88 -2.63 11.78
N SER A 75 11.88 -2.08 11.09
CA SER A 75 13.25 -2.63 11.03
C SER A 75 13.99 -2.56 12.36
N LYS A 76 13.81 -1.49 13.15
CA LYS A 76 14.40 -1.38 14.50
C LYS A 76 13.81 -2.43 15.45
N GLN A 77 12.51 -2.69 15.35
CA GLN A 77 11.82 -3.70 16.14
C GLN A 77 12.14 -5.14 15.69
N LEU A 78 12.27 -5.37 14.38
CA LEU A 78 12.70 -6.66 13.82
C LEU A 78 14.18 -6.96 14.10
N ALA A 79 15.06 -5.95 14.05
CA ALA A 79 16.46 -6.07 14.41
C ALA A 79 16.62 -6.46 15.89
N LEU A 80 15.82 -5.85 16.78
CA LEU A 80 15.74 -6.25 18.20
C LEU A 80 15.29 -7.70 18.38
N ASN A 81 14.39 -8.22 17.53
CA ASN A 81 13.93 -9.61 17.60
C ASN A 81 14.88 -10.64 16.97
N SER A 82 15.73 -10.23 16.02
CA SER A 82 16.81 -11.08 15.49
C SER A 82 17.98 -11.21 16.47
N ALA A 83 18.16 -10.22 17.34
CA ALA A 83 19.15 -10.22 18.41
C ALA A 83 18.53 -10.68 19.73
N ARG A 84 18.40 -12.01 19.87
CA ARG A 84 18.00 -12.77 21.08
C ARG A 84 16.50 -12.82 21.38
N SER A 85 16.04 -14.04 21.68
CA SER A 85 14.82 -14.37 22.42
C SER A 85 13.50 -14.41 21.63
N LEU A 86 13.34 -15.47 20.84
CA LEU A 86 12.08 -16.23 20.81
C LEU A 86 11.91 -16.91 22.19
N LEU A 87 11.68 -16.12 23.24
CA LEU A 87 11.17 -16.66 24.50
C LEU A 87 9.71 -17.01 24.25
N SER A 88 9.42 -18.29 24.45
CA SER A 88 8.12 -18.93 24.51
C SER A 88 6.98 -17.96 24.82
N PHE A 89 5.95 -17.97 23.95
CA PHE A 89 4.65 -17.31 24.15
C PHE A 89 3.94 -17.68 25.47
N THR A 90 4.51 -18.60 26.25
CA THR A 90 4.01 -19.03 27.56
C THR A 90 4.39 -18.08 28.70
N ASN A 91 5.36 -17.17 28.54
CA ASN A 91 5.78 -16.21 29.58
C ASN A 91 5.83 -14.76 29.04
N LEU A 92 4.66 -14.18 28.78
CA LEU A 92 4.51 -12.74 28.48
C LEU A 92 4.88 -11.91 29.71
N THR A 93 6.13 -11.48 29.80
CA THR A 93 6.56 -10.47 30.76
C THR A 93 6.01 -9.09 30.36
N LEU A 94 5.86 -8.17 31.33
CA LEU A 94 5.45 -6.77 31.09
C LEU A 94 6.25 -6.08 29.97
N LYS A 95 7.54 -6.41 29.82
CA LYS A 95 8.41 -5.91 28.74
C LYS A 95 8.00 -6.45 27.37
N GLY A 96 7.61 -7.72 27.29
CA GLY A 96 7.08 -8.33 26.06
C GLY A 96 5.74 -7.72 25.64
N MET A 97 4.85 -7.44 26.61
CA MET A 97 3.59 -6.74 26.33
C MET A 97 3.81 -5.31 25.81
N GLY A 98 4.80 -4.58 26.34
CA GLY A 98 5.15 -3.24 25.87
C GLY A 98 5.65 -3.21 24.42
N LEU A 99 6.45 -4.18 24.01
CA LEU A 99 6.97 -4.30 22.63
C LEU A 99 5.88 -4.67 21.61
N LEU A 100 4.89 -5.47 22.02
CA LEU A 100 3.74 -5.79 21.18
C LEU A 100 2.81 -4.59 21.01
N ALA A 101 2.57 -3.84 22.10
CA ALA A 101 1.76 -2.64 22.06
C ALA A 101 2.36 -1.54 21.17
N SER A 102 3.69 -1.36 21.19
CA SER A 102 4.37 -0.40 20.30
C SER A 102 4.22 -0.79 18.84
N ALA A 103 4.51 -2.05 18.50
CA ALA A 103 4.38 -2.57 17.14
C ALA A 103 2.96 -2.44 16.59
N TYR A 104 1.95 -2.70 17.44
CA TYR A 104 0.53 -2.48 17.11
C TYR A 104 0.24 -1.00 16.79
N MET A 105 0.69 -0.09 17.66
CA MET A 105 0.45 1.34 17.48
C MET A 105 1.10 1.90 16.21
N GLU A 106 2.29 1.43 15.85
CA GLU A 106 2.96 1.83 14.61
C GLU A 106 2.30 1.25 13.37
N TRP A 107 1.90 -0.03 13.41
CA TRP A 107 1.12 -0.61 12.33
C TRP A 107 -0.14 0.19 12.06
N LYS A 108 -0.87 0.55 13.14
CA LYS A 108 -2.05 1.41 13.05
C LYS A 108 -1.72 2.78 12.47
N SER A 109 -0.61 3.39 12.89
CA SER A 109 -0.14 4.67 12.37
C SER A 109 0.15 4.59 10.86
N ALA A 110 0.86 3.55 10.42
CA ALA A 110 1.18 3.29 9.03
C ALA A 110 -0.07 3.07 8.17
N ALA A 111 -0.99 2.25 8.66
CA ALA A 111 -2.26 2.00 7.99
C ALA A 111 -3.09 3.29 7.85
N ASN A 112 -3.10 4.14 8.88
CA ASN A 112 -3.74 5.45 8.81
C ASN A 112 -3.07 6.37 7.80
N GLU A 113 -1.74 6.36 7.71
CA GLU A 113 -1.01 7.16 6.73
C GLU A 113 -1.29 6.68 5.29
N ALA A 114 -1.34 5.37 5.06
CA ALA A 114 -1.74 4.82 3.75
C ALA A 114 -3.16 5.24 3.37
N ASN A 115 -4.10 5.27 4.33
CA ASN A 115 -5.44 5.76 4.06
C ASN A 115 -5.43 7.26 3.70
N ARG A 116 -4.69 8.10 4.43
CA ARG A 116 -4.58 9.53 4.10
C ARG A 116 -3.97 9.75 2.71
N ALA A 117 -2.94 8.97 2.37
CA ALA A 117 -2.35 8.99 1.03
C ALA A 117 -3.35 8.59 -0.06
N GLY A 118 -4.19 7.58 0.19
CA GLY A 118 -5.24 7.19 -0.75
C GLY A 118 -6.31 8.27 -0.94
N VAL A 119 -6.73 8.94 0.13
CA VAL A 119 -7.65 10.10 0.02
C VAL A 119 -7.00 11.24 -0.77
N ALA A 120 -5.72 11.53 -0.54
CA ALA A 120 -4.99 12.55 -1.29
C ALA A 120 -4.86 12.17 -2.77
N LEU A 121 -4.61 10.90 -3.07
CA LEU A 121 -4.55 10.36 -4.43
C LEU A 121 -5.89 10.50 -5.13
N ALA A 122 -7.00 10.12 -4.50
CA ALA A 122 -8.33 10.29 -5.07
C ALA A 122 -8.64 11.76 -5.39
N ARG A 123 -8.30 12.68 -4.49
CA ARG A 123 -8.49 14.13 -4.73
C ARG A 123 -7.72 14.59 -5.96
N PHE A 124 -6.42 14.26 -6.04
CA PHE A 124 -5.62 14.59 -7.20
C PHE A 124 -6.21 14.03 -8.50
N LEU A 125 -6.59 12.74 -8.50
CA LEU A 125 -7.14 12.08 -9.69
C LEU A 125 -8.48 12.68 -10.10
N ASN A 126 -9.38 12.97 -9.17
CA ASN A 126 -10.65 13.64 -9.45
C ASN A 126 -10.46 15.06 -10.03
N ASP A 127 -9.35 15.74 -9.73
CA ASP A 127 -9.04 17.07 -10.26
C ASP A 127 -8.53 17.02 -11.70
N VAL A 128 -7.93 15.90 -12.14
CA VAL A 128 -7.23 15.80 -13.43
C VAL A 128 -7.85 14.80 -14.41
N TRP A 129 -8.72 13.90 -13.95
CA TRP A 129 -9.40 12.91 -14.77
C TRP A 129 -10.90 13.19 -14.93
N TYR A 130 -11.43 12.83 -16.08
CA TYR A 130 -12.83 12.93 -16.47
C TYR A 130 -13.51 11.55 -16.53
N ASP A 131 -14.81 11.51 -16.83
CA ASP A 131 -15.61 10.28 -16.82
C ASP A 131 -15.13 9.19 -17.79
N ASP A 132 -14.53 9.57 -18.91
CA ASP A 132 -14.02 8.66 -19.94
C ASP A 132 -12.63 8.10 -19.62
N ASP A 133 -11.85 8.77 -18.76
CA ASP A 133 -10.57 8.27 -18.30
C ASP A 133 -10.72 6.96 -17.52
N LYS A 134 -9.78 6.04 -17.73
CA LYS A 134 -9.75 4.74 -17.05
C LYS A 134 -8.33 4.41 -16.66
N ALA A 135 -8.15 3.74 -15.53
CA ALA A 135 -6.84 3.28 -15.09
C ALA A 135 -6.88 1.90 -14.43
N VAL A 136 -5.76 1.20 -14.51
CA VAL A 136 -5.48 -0.01 -13.72
C VAL A 136 -4.81 0.42 -12.41
N PHE A 137 -5.31 -0.09 -11.28
CA PHE A 137 -4.73 0.22 -9.96
C PHE A 137 -3.91 -0.95 -9.43
N ILE A 138 -2.62 -0.76 -9.16
CA ILE A 138 -1.75 -1.79 -8.59
C ILE A 138 -1.24 -1.34 -7.24
N GLY A 139 -1.51 -2.14 -6.20
CA GLY A 139 -1.03 -1.90 -4.85
C GLY A 139 -0.09 -3.00 -4.41
N HIS A 140 1.09 -2.65 -3.91
CA HIS A 140 2.00 -3.62 -3.29
C HIS A 140 2.02 -3.44 -1.78
N SER A 141 1.88 -4.54 -1.01
CA SER A 141 1.92 -4.53 0.45
C SER A 141 0.97 -3.47 1.05
N LEU A 142 1.46 -2.51 1.84
CA LEU A 142 0.61 -1.44 2.40
C LEU A 142 0.07 -0.48 1.33
N GLY A 143 0.68 -0.43 0.15
CA GLY A 143 0.16 0.29 -1.02
C GLY A 143 -1.23 -0.20 -1.46
N VAL A 144 -1.63 -1.43 -1.12
CA VAL A 144 -3.01 -1.90 -1.34
C VAL A 144 -4.02 -1.05 -0.56
N ARG A 145 -3.67 -0.58 0.64
CA ARG A 145 -4.53 0.35 1.39
C ARG A 145 -4.65 1.69 0.67
N VAL A 146 -3.56 2.17 0.08
CA VAL A 146 -3.56 3.43 -0.69
C VAL A 146 -4.49 3.33 -1.88
N ILE A 147 -4.33 2.31 -2.74
CA ILE A 147 -5.18 2.20 -3.94
C ILE A 147 -6.64 1.91 -3.60
N THR A 148 -6.94 1.05 -2.64
CA THR A 148 -8.35 0.74 -2.28
C THR A 148 -9.04 1.92 -1.61
N GLU A 149 -8.30 2.71 -0.85
CA GLU A 149 -8.80 3.97 -0.33
C GLU A 149 -8.99 5.02 -1.43
N ALA A 150 -8.09 5.11 -2.39
CA ALA A 150 -8.26 6.03 -3.52
C ALA A 150 -9.48 5.66 -4.36
N MET A 151 -9.57 4.40 -4.80
CA MET A 151 -10.66 3.90 -5.66
C MET A 151 -12.05 4.17 -5.08
N ARG A 152 -12.26 3.99 -3.76
CA ARG A 152 -13.57 4.24 -3.13
C ARG A 152 -13.89 5.72 -2.91
N ASN A 153 -12.93 6.62 -3.11
CA ASN A 153 -13.11 8.07 -3.00
C ASN A 153 -13.07 8.78 -4.38
N LEU A 154 -12.93 8.04 -5.47
CA LEU A 154 -13.08 8.59 -6.82
C LEU A 154 -14.55 8.95 -7.06
N THR A 155 -14.80 10.06 -7.76
CA THR A 155 -16.15 10.55 -8.06
C THR A 155 -16.69 10.05 -9.39
N HIS A 156 -15.81 9.54 -10.24
CA HIS A 156 -16.15 9.00 -11.57
C HIS A 156 -15.77 7.52 -11.65
N ASP A 157 -16.30 6.82 -12.66
CA ASP A 157 -16.00 5.42 -12.93
C ASP A 157 -14.61 5.25 -13.58
N ASN A 158 -13.54 5.72 -12.96
CA ASN A 158 -12.18 5.67 -13.52
C ASN A 158 -11.44 4.36 -13.27
N VAL A 159 -11.99 3.47 -12.45
CA VAL A 159 -11.33 2.19 -12.13
C VAL A 159 -11.67 1.16 -13.20
N MET A 160 -10.68 0.77 -14.00
CA MET A 160 -10.83 -0.32 -14.97
C MET A 160 -10.80 -1.68 -14.28
N THR A 161 -9.75 -1.91 -13.48
CA THR A 161 -9.47 -3.13 -12.72
C THR A 161 -8.39 -2.83 -11.67
N SER A 162 -8.19 -3.73 -10.72
CA SER A 162 -7.10 -3.59 -9.76
C SER A 162 -6.36 -4.89 -9.46
N ILE A 163 -5.08 -4.77 -9.10
CA ILE A 163 -4.20 -5.86 -8.72
C ILE A 163 -3.57 -5.55 -7.35
N SER A 164 -3.81 -6.42 -6.38
CA SER A 164 -3.16 -6.41 -5.07
C SER A 164 -1.99 -7.39 -5.09
N LEU A 165 -0.78 -6.92 -4.77
CA LEU A 165 0.42 -7.74 -4.65
C LEU A 165 0.83 -7.81 -3.18
N ALA A 166 0.78 -9.00 -2.57
CA ALA A 166 1.12 -9.25 -1.17
C ALA A 166 0.45 -8.25 -0.19
N GLY A 167 -0.84 -7.96 -0.40
CA GLY A 167 -1.53 -6.83 0.24
C GLY A 167 -1.65 -6.91 1.75
N ALA A 168 -1.33 -5.80 2.43
CA ALA A 168 -1.33 -5.66 3.88
C ALA A 168 -2.67 -5.11 4.42
N LEU A 169 -3.78 -5.79 4.11
CA LEU A 169 -5.16 -5.42 4.48
C LEU A 169 -5.99 -6.68 4.80
N ASN A 170 -6.85 -6.65 5.83
CA ASN A 170 -7.74 -7.80 6.13
C ASN A 170 -8.77 -7.92 5.01
N ARG A 171 -9.29 -9.14 4.87
CA ARG A 171 -10.29 -9.45 3.87
C ARG A 171 -11.56 -8.62 4.03
N ASP A 172 -12.11 -8.51 5.24
CA ASP A 172 -13.38 -7.82 5.46
C ASP A 172 -13.31 -6.34 5.07
N GLU A 173 -12.24 -5.64 5.47
CA GLU A 173 -12.01 -4.24 5.10
C GLU A 173 -11.65 -4.10 3.61
N TYR A 174 -10.93 -5.06 3.02
CA TYR A 174 -10.71 -5.07 1.57
C TYR A 174 -12.04 -5.16 0.83
N ASP A 175 -12.86 -6.15 1.13
CA ASP A 175 -14.16 -6.40 0.49
C ASP A 175 -15.11 -5.20 0.71
N ARG A 176 -15.09 -4.60 1.91
CA ARG A 176 -15.84 -3.36 2.22
C ARG A 176 -15.39 -2.19 1.34
N ARG A 177 -14.09 -2.00 1.16
CA ARG A 177 -13.56 -0.91 0.32
C ARG A 177 -13.88 -1.12 -1.16
N ILE A 178 -13.74 -2.35 -1.64
CA ILE A 178 -14.06 -2.71 -3.02
C ILE A 178 -15.56 -2.48 -3.31
N THR A 179 -16.44 -2.91 -2.41
CA THR A 179 -17.89 -2.71 -2.56
C THR A 179 -18.29 -1.24 -2.50
N ALA A 180 -17.47 -0.39 -1.87
CA ALA A 180 -17.69 1.05 -1.78
C ALA A 180 -17.21 1.85 -3.01
N ILE A 181 -16.64 1.19 -4.03
CA ILE A 181 -16.24 1.88 -5.27
C ILE A 181 -17.50 2.31 -6.03
N ALA A 182 -17.58 3.61 -6.32
CA ALA A 182 -18.68 4.19 -7.10
C ALA A 182 -18.53 3.83 -8.59
N SER A 183 -19.04 2.66 -8.98
CA SER A 183 -19.05 2.22 -10.38
C SER A 183 -20.39 1.55 -10.73
N PRO A 184 -20.96 1.82 -11.91
CA PRO A 184 -22.12 1.08 -12.40
C PRO A 184 -21.76 -0.34 -12.88
N ARG A 185 -20.46 -0.69 -12.92
CA ARG A 185 -19.95 -1.97 -13.40
C ARG A 185 -19.37 -2.78 -12.25
N THR A 186 -19.38 -4.10 -12.40
CA THR A 186 -18.53 -4.96 -11.57
C THR A 186 -17.09 -4.83 -12.03
N ILE A 187 -16.23 -4.31 -11.15
CA ILE A 187 -14.80 -4.19 -11.41
C ILE A 187 -14.10 -5.48 -10.97
N ALA A 188 -13.18 -5.99 -11.78
CA ALA A 188 -12.37 -7.14 -11.42
C ALA A 188 -11.25 -6.71 -10.44
N HIS A 189 -11.06 -7.49 -9.38
CA HIS A 189 -10.01 -7.25 -8.38
C HIS A 189 -9.20 -8.54 -8.17
N THR A 190 -7.94 -8.53 -8.58
CA THR A 190 -7.06 -9.70 -8.50
C THR A 190 -6.12 -9.57 -7.30
N ASN A 191 -6.10 -10.55 -6.41
CA ASN A 191 -5.15 -10.59 -5.29
C ASN A 191 -4.10 -11.67 -5.51
N VAL A 192 -2.85 -11.26 -5.68
CA VAL A 192 -1.67 -12.11 -5.88
C VAL A 192 -0.86 -12.10 -4.59
N TYR A 193 -0.71 -13.26 -3.95
CA TYR A 193 0.01 -13.40 -2.68
C TYR A 193 0.67 -14.77 -2.60
N SER A 194 1.66 -14.90 -1.72
CA SER A 194 2.31 -16.18 -1.41
C SER A 194 1.91 -16.65 -0.02
N THR A 195 1.56 -17.92 0.13
CA THR A 195 1.29 -18.55 1.43
C THR A 195 2.55 -18.74 2.28
N ASN A 196 3.74 -18.55 1.68
CA ASN A 196 5.05 -18.60 2.34
C ASN A 196 5.57 -17.22 2.78
N ASP A 197 4.82 -16.14 2.56
CA ASP A 197 5.25 -14.79 2.95
C ASP A 197 5.25 -14.62 4.48
N GLN A 198 6.45 -14.51 5.06
CA GLN A 198 6.62 -14.38 6.51
C GLN A 198 6.32 -12.96 7.02
N ILE A 199 6.38 -11.93 6.16
CA ILE A 199 6.12 -10.53 6.56
C ILE A 199 4.63 -10.35 6.84
N LEU A 200 3.77 -10.96 6.01
CA LEU A 200 2.32 -11.04 6.25
C LEU A 200 1.98 -11.90 7.47
N LYS A 201 2.71 -13.00 7.74
CA LYS A 201 2.48 -13.80 8.95
C LYS A 201 2.84 -13.05 10.24
N TRP A 202 3.90 -12.25 10.23
CA TRP A 202 4.39 -11.58 11.45
C TRP A 202 3.73 -10.24 11.73
N VAL A 203 3.66 -9.35 10.74
CA VAL A 203 3.16 -7.98 10.98
C VAL A 203 1.64 -7.98 11.18
N TYR A 204 0.92 -8.85 10.47
CA TYR A 204 -0.53 -8.95 10.57
C TYR A 204 -0.98 -9.54 11.92
N ARG A 205 -0.29 -10.56 12.42
CA ARG A 205 -0.59 -11.20 13.71
C ARG A 205 -0.31 -10.29 14.90
N MET A 206 0.65 -9.37 14.78
CA MET A 206 0.96 -8.39 15.83
C MET A 206 0.07 -7.14 15.75
N GLY A 207 -0.36 -6.75 14.54
CA GLY A 207 -1.02 -5.48 14.28
C GLY A 207 -2.55 -5.44 14.43
N GLU A 208 -3.26 -6.56 14.53
CA GLU A 208 -4.73 -6.55 14.69
C GLU A 208 -5.24 -7.03 16.05
N LEU A 209 -4.35 -7.50 16.96
CA LEU A 209 -4.72 -8.07 18.28
C LEU A 209 -5.87 -9.10 18.24
N ASN A 210 -6.16 -9.65 17.05
CA ASN A 210 -7.30 -10.50 16.82
C ASN A 210 -6.87 -11.64 15.90
N TYR A 211 -6.51 -12.76 16.53
CA TYR A 211 -6.05 -14.00 15.86
C TYR A 211 -7.08 -14.61 14.89
N SER A 212 -8.29 -14.06 14.81
CA SER A 212 -9.41 -14.57 14.03
C SER A 212 -9.54 -13.95 12.64
N GLN A 213 -8.93 -12.78 12.37
CA GLN A 213 -9.07 -12.11 11.08
C GLN A 213 -7.88 -12.43 10.14
N ARG A 214 -8.20 -12.75 8.89
CA ARG A 214 -7.24 -13.25 7.90
C ARG A 214 -6.92 -12.15 6.87
N PRO A 215 -5.63 -11.98 6.48
CA PRO A 215 -5.29 -11.08 5.38
C PRO A 215 -5.90 -11.57 4.06
N ILE A 216 -6.05 -10.67 3.10
CA ILE A 216 -6.53 -11.03 1.76
C ILE A 216 -5.68 -12.15 1.16
N GLY A 217 -6.34 -13.24 0.74
CA GLY A 217 -5.69 -14.43 0.19
C GLY A 217 -5.62 -15.63 1.13
N TRP A 218 -5.82 -15.50 2.43
CA TRP A 218 -5.70 -16.68 3.30
C TRP A 218 -7.03 -17.47 3.39
N SER A 219 -7.24 -18.45 2.50
CA SER A 219 -8.27 -19.47 2.69
C SER A 219 -7.77 -20.56 3.66
N ALA A 220 -8.68 -21.10 4.47
CA ALA A 220 -8.40 -22.39 5.08
C ALA A 220 -8.35 -23.36 3.90
N GLN A 221 -7.30 -24.17 3.80
CA GLN A 221 -7.52 -25.49 3.25
C GLN A 221 -8.48 -26.19 4.21
N ASP A 222 -9.47 -26.87 3.65
CA ASP A 222 -10.58 -27.54 4.33
C ASP A 222 -10.22 -28.21 5.67
#